data_AF-A0A2V6C3T6-F1
#
_entry.id   AF-A0A2V6C3T6-F1
#
_cell.length_a   1.000
_cell.length_b   1.000
_cell.length_c   1.000
_cell.angle_alpha   90.00
_cell.angle_beta   90.00
_cell.angle_gamma   90.00
#
_symmetry.space_group_name_H-M   'P 1'
#
loop_
_entity.id
_entity.type
_entity.pdbx_description
1 polymer ?
#
loop_
_entity_poly.entity_id
_entity_poly.type
_entity_poly.pdbx_seq_one_letter_code
_entity_poly.pdbx_strand_id
1 'polypeptide(L)'
;MRSLIVEIVSFCVAIPPFRVRLAFRVHHSLRDVRQVVIFLMNKKGKDLTKEPPRSPKTRVGGYAILGRTIDKCRALLWGNIGEYHFDCPLDNMLFGFKGIKGDDFKAFVETGASDDEIARWVDRNGAPKSEEEKWAWSEETLKVNPYQDPEKRDWYVEQLQPLGLDPKTTPLFDWLETDDKVSYKKAA
;
A
#
# COMPACT_ATOMS: atom_id res chain seq x y z
N MET A 1 -2.82 -1.73 -29.41
CA MET A 1 -2.54 -1.47 -30.84
C MET A 1 -3.76 -0.78 -31.44
N ARG A 2 -3.58 0.40 -32.07
CA ARG A 2 -4.26 0.97 -33.26
C ARG A 2 -5.77 0.67 -33.43
N SER A 3 -6.68 1.58 -33.77
CA SER A 3 -6.66 2.95 -34.29
C SER A 3 -8.14 3.31 -34.46
N LEU A 4 -8.60 4.51 -34.08
CA LEU A 4 -9.88 5.03 -34.57
C LEU A 4 -9.59 6.37 -35.23
N ILE A 5 -9.20 6.24 -36.50
CA ILE A 5 -9.19 7.30 -37.50
C ILE A 5 -10.66 7.65 -37.75
N VAL A 6 -11.04 8.88 -37.43
CA VAL A 6 -12.33 9.45 -37.83
C VAL A 6 -12.12 10.12 -39.18
N GLU A 7 -12.45 9.41 -40.27
CA GLU A 7 -12.66 10.03 -41.57
C GLU A 7 -13.97 10.81 -41.52
N ILE A 8 -13.88 12.14 -41.59
CA ILE A 8 -15.03 13.02 -41.85
C ILE A 8 -15.02 13.29 -43.35
N VAL A 9 -15.87 12.56 -44.08
CA VAL A 9 -16.13 12.81 -45.49
C VAL A 9 -17.00 14.04 -45.62
N SER A 10 -16.55 14.94 -46.49
CA SER A 10 -17.16 16.21 -46.89
C SER A 10 -18.66 16.10 -47.18
N PHE A 11 -19.47 16.89 -46.49
CA PHE A 11 -20.79 17.31 -46.97
C PHE A 11 -20.82 18.83 -47.08
N CYS A 12 -20.78 19.28 -48.33
CA CYS A 12 -20.86 20.67 -48.73
C CYS A 12 -22.34 21.04 -48.85
N VAL A 13 -22.87 21.83 -47.90
CA VAL A 13 -24.15 22.56 -48.07
C VAL A 13 -23.96 23.96 -47.47
N ALA A 14 -24.10 24.96 -48.32
CA ALA A 14 -23.89 26.37 -48.02
C ALA A 14 -25.16 27.02 -47.46
N ILE A 15 -25.12 27.59 -46.23
CA ILE A 15 -26.02 28.64 -45.70
C ILE A 15 -25.27 29.44 -44.57
N PRO A 16 -25.69 30.66 -44.15
CA PRO A 16 -25.09 31.99 -44.31
C PRO A 16 -24.24 32.47 -43.07
N PRO A 17 -23.74 33.73 -42.97
CA PRO A 17 -22.66 34.07 -42.06
C PRO A 17 -23.19 34.39 -40.65
N PHE A 18 -23.38 33.37 -39.83
CA PHE A 18 -23.48 33.57 -38.38
C PHE A 18 -22.12 33.29 -37.75
N ARG A 19 -21.51 34.34 -37.21
CA ARG A 19 -20.29 34.29 -36.42
C ARG A 19 -20.62 33.60 -35.08
N VAL A 20 -20.69 32.27 -35.07
CA VAL A 20 -20.79 31.51 -33.83
C VAL A 20 -19.42 31.56 -33.17
N ARG A 21 -19.24 32.48 -32.20
CA ARG A 21 -18.18 32.32 -31.20
C ARG A 21 -18.50 31.04 -30.46
N LEU A 22 -17.83 29.95 -30.84
CA LEU A 22 -17.78 28.73 -30.04
C LEU A 22 -16.97 29.05 -28.79
N ALA A 23 -17.61 29.69 -27.82
CA ALA A 23 -17.08 29.76 -26.47
C ALA A 23 -17.15 28.34 -25.91
N PHE A 24 -16.05 27.60 -26.03
CA PHE A 24 -15.83 26.40 -25.22
C PHE A 24 -15.84 26.84 -23.75
N ARG A 25 -17.02 26.82 -23.15
CA ARG A 25 -17.19 27.07 -21.72
C ARG A 25 -16.72 25.81 -21.01
N VAL A 26 -15.43 25.76 -20.69
CA VAL A 26 -14.88 24.77 -19.78
C VAL A 26 -15.52 25.01 -18.41
N HIS A 27 -16.60 24.28 -18.11
CA HIS A 27 -17.17 24.25 -16.77
C HIS A 27 -16.23 23.44 -15.87
N HIS A 28 -15.18 24.07 -15.35
CA HIS A 28 -14.49 23.53 -14.18
C HIS A 28 -15.42 23.70 -12.98
N SER A 29 -16.10 22.61 -12.60
CA SER A 29 -16.88 22.57 -11.37
C SER A 29 -15.93 22.67 -10.16
N LEU A 30 -16.28 23.46 -9.14
CA LEU A 30 -15.51 23.52 -7.89
C LEU A 30 -15.42 22.16 -7.17
N ARG A 31 -16.35 21.23 -7.46
CA ARG A 31 -16.25 19.83 -7.00
C ARG A 31 -15.06 19.10 -7.65
N ASP A 32 -14.76 19.43 -8.90
CA ASP A 32 -13.69 18.81 -9.68
C ASP A 32 -12.32 19.27 -9.16
N VAL A 33 -12.17 20.57 -8.88
CA VAL A 33 -10.93 21.10 -8.26
C VAL A 33 -10.74 20.57 -6.84
N ARG A 34 -11.79 20.49 -6.01
CA ARG A 34 -11.70 19.85 -4.68
C ARG A 34 -11.31 18.38 -4.79
N GLN A 35 -11.91 17.62 -5.72
CA GLN A 35 -11.60 16.21 -5.89
C GLN A 35 -10.16 16.00 -6.40
N VAL A 36 -9.69 16.83 -7.32
CA VAL A 36 -8.30 16.82 -7.80
C VAL A 36 -7.33 17.19 -6.69
N VAL A 37 -7.64 18.19 -5.86
CA VAL A 37 -6.81 18.56 -4.71
C VAL A 37 -6.78 17.43 -3.68
N ILE A 38 -7.92 16.80 -3.36
CA ILE A 38 -7.98 15.63 -2.46
C ILE A 38 -7.16 14.46 -3.04
N PHE A 39 -7.28 14.19 -4.34
CA PHE A 39 -6.51 13.16 -5.03
C PHE A 39 -5.00 13.44 -4.98
N LEU A 40 -4.58 14.68 -5.20
CA LEU A 40 -3.17 15.09 -5.10
C LEU A 40 -2.67 15.05 -3.65
N MET A 41 -3.51 15.39 -2.67
CA MET A 41 -3.15 15.35 -1.25
C MET A 41 -3.01 13.90 -0.73
N ASN A 42 -3.74 12.94 -1.30
CA ASN A 42 -3.64 11.53 -0.90
C ASN A 42 -2.46 10.79 -1.53
N LYS A 43 -1.77 11.36 -2.53
CA LYS A 43 -0.56 10.79 -3.13
C LYS A 43 0.70 11.21 -2.37
N LYS A 44 0.78 10.81 -1.10
CA LYS A 44 1.92 11.10 -0.22
C LYS A 44 2.52 9.81 0.33
N GLY A 45 3.84 9.66 0.15
CA GLY A 45 4.64 8.60 0.75
C GLY A 45 5.50 9.11 1.90
N LYS A 46 5.77 8.25 2.88
CA LYS A 46 6.77 8.53 3.91
C LYS A 46 8.18 8.41 3.33
N ASP A 47 9.12 9.09 3.97
CA ASP A 47 10.54 8.85 3.75
C ASP A 47 11.02 7.84 4.80
N LEU A 48 11.04 6.56 4.42
CA LEU A 48 11.45 5.44 5.27
C LEU A 48 12.97 5.36 5.45
N THR A 49 13.72 6.41 5.11
CA THR A 49 15.08 6.60 5.61
C THR A 49 15.11 7.44 6.89
N LYS A 50 13.99 8.08 7.24
CA LYS A 50 13.87 9.01 8.39
C LYS A 50 12.87 8.55 9.45
N GLU A 51 11.83 7.80 9.07
CA GLU A 51 10.88 7.19 10.00
C GLU A 51 10.52 5.76 9.60
N PRO A 52 10.33 4.83 10.55
CA PRO A 52 9.90 3.49 10.21
C PRO A 52 8.46 3.49 9.71
N PRO A 53 8.06 2.50 8.87
CA PRO A 53 6.65 2.27 8.61
C PRO A 53 5.97 1.84 9.92
N ARG A 54 4.64 1.91 9.97
CA ARG A 54 3.88 1.51 11.17
C ARG A 54 4.27 0.12 11.66
N SER A 55 4.09 -0.09 12.96
CA SER A 55 4.26 -1.40 13.58
C SER A 55 3.41 -2.44 12.84
N PRO A 56 3.94 -3.65 12.58
CA PRO A 56 3.18 -4.73 11.96
C PRO A 56 1.99 -5.18 12.84
N LYS A 57 1.96 -4.81 14.13
CA LYS A 57 0.85 -5.04 15.06
C LYS A 57 -0.30 -4.05 14.90
N THR A 58 -0.05 -2.90 14.28
CA THR A 58 -1.08 -1.86 14.10
C THR A 58 -2.17 -2.38 13.17
N ARG A 59 -3.40 -2.46 13.67
CA ARG A 59 -4.54 -2.97 12.91
C ARG A 59 -5.07 -1.90 11.95
N VAL A 60 -5.28 -2.27 10.70
CA VAL A 60 -6.03 -1.48 9.70
C VAL A 60 -7.09 -2.41 9.13
N GLY A 61 -8.37 -2.03 9.22
CA GLY A 61 -9.50 -2.88 8.80
C GLY A 61 -9.57 -4.26 9.48
N GLY A 62 -8.99 -4.40 10.67
CA GLY A 62 -8.91 -5.66 11.41
C GLY A 62 -7.69 -6.54 11.06
N TYR A 63 -6.86 -6.15 10.10
CA TYR A 63 -5.68 -6.92 9.67
C TYR A 63 -4.40 -6.47 10.39
N ALA A 64 -3.61 -7.43 10.88
CA ALA A 64 -2.17 -7.27 11.08
C ALA A 64 -1.48 -6.92 9.75
N ILE A 65 -0.26 -6.37 9.82
CA ILE A 65 0.63 -6.11 8.67
C ILE A 65 0.13 -5.01 7.72
N LEU A 66 -1.18 -4.89 7.47
CA LEU A 66 -1.75 -4.03 6.44
C LEU A 66 -1.27 -2.57 6.54
N GLY A 67 -1.28 -1.98 7.74
CA GLY A 67 -0.79 -0.61 7.92
C GLY A 67 0.68 -0.43 7.53
N ARG A 68 1.53 -1.42 7.85
CA ARG A 68 2.95 -1.43 7.48
C ARG A 68 3.12 -1.59 5.96
N THR A 69 2.36 -2.48 5.35
CA THR A 69 2.38 -2.72 3.90
C THR A 69 1.92 -1.50 3.11
N ILE A 70 0.87 -0.80 3.58
CA ILE A 70 0.41 0.47 3.00
C ILE A 70 1.53 1.51 3.05
N ASP A 71 2.19 1.67 4.20
CA ASP A 71 3.26 2.66 4.36
C ASP A 71 4.44 2.37 3.41
N LYS A 72 4.86 1.10 3.31
CA LYS A 72 5.91 0.66 2.37
C LYS A 72 5.51 0.90 0.92
N CYS A 73 4.27 0.57 0.55
CA CYS A 73 3.77 0.78 -0.80
C CYS A 73 3.70 2.27 -1.16
N ARG A 74 3.22 3.12 -0.25
CA ARG A 74 3.17 4.57 -0.49
C ARG A 74 4.57 5.17 -0.53
N ALA A 75 5.51 4.71 0.29
CA ALA A 75 6.90 5.13 0.23
C ALA A 75 7.57 4.74 -1.10
N LEU A 76 7.25 3.56 -1.63
CA LEU A 76 7.70 3.13 -2.97
C LEU A 76 7.16 4.05 -4.09
N LEU A 77 5.90 4.45 -4.01
CA LEU A 77 5.21 5.20 -5.07
C LEU A 77 5.52 6.69 -5.03
N TRP A 78 5.53 7.30 -3.84
CA TRP A 78 5.52 8.76 -3.67
C TRP A 78 6.42 9.28 -2.54
N GLY A 79 7.30 8.43 -2.02
CA GLY A 79 8.22 8.79 -0.95
C GLY A 79 9.61 8.26 -1.23
N ASN A 80 10.24 7.72 -0.17
CA ASN A 80 11.50 7.02 -0.27
C ASN A 80 11.39 5.75 0.56
N ILE A 81 11.49 4.59 -0.07
CA ILE A 81 11.33 3.30 0.61
C ILE A 81 12.56 2.93 1.45
N GLY A 82 13.72 3.55 1.21
CA GLY A 82 14.96 3.21 1.90
C GLY A 82 15.33 1.74 1.72
N GLU A 83 15.65 1.06 2.82
CA GLU A 83 16.03 -0.36 2.85
C GLU A 83 14.82 -1.31 2.93
N TYR A 84 13.60 -0.78 3.08
CA TYR A 84 12.41 -1.61 3.08
C TYR A 84 12.10 -2.10 1.67
N HIS A 85 11.50 -3.29 1.59
CA HIS A 85 11.08 -3.89 0.33
C HIS A 85 9.58 -4.14 0.38
N PHE A 86 8.80 -3.52 -0.52
CA PHE A 86 7.39 -3.85 -0.71
C PHE A 86 7.25 -5.23 -1.35
N ASP A 87 6.17 -5.95 -1.02
CA ASP A 87 5.91 -7.32 -1.47
C ASP A 87 6.97 -8.31 -0.96
N CYS A 88 7.46 -8.08 0.27
CA CYS A 88 8.41 -8.97 0.93
C CYS A 88 7.72 -10.16 1.64
N PRO A 89 8.46 -11.12 2.21
CA PRO A 89 7.86 -12.27 2.90
C PRO A 89 6.83 -11.90 3.99
N LEU A 90 7.03 -10.79 4.70
CA LEU A 90 6.07 -10.31 5.71
C LEU A 90 4.76 -9.83 5.08
N ASP A 91 4.82 -9.03 4.02
CA ASP A 91 3.61 -8.58 3.29
C ASP A 91 2.87 -9.79 2.70
N ASN A 92 3.63 -10.79 2.23
CA ASN A 92 3.11 -12.02 1.68
C ASN A 92 2.38 -12.91 2.69
N MET A 93 2.60 -12.73 4.00
CA MET A 93 1.74 -13.39 5.00
C MET A 93 0.29 -12.90 4.90
N LEU A 94 0.09 -11.59 4.73
CA LEU A 94 -1.25 -11.00 4.51
C LEU A 94 -1.78 -11.34 3.12
N PHE A 95 -0.95 -11.19 2.08
CA PHE A 95 -1.36 -11.45 0.71
C PHE A 95 -1.75 -12.92 0.51
N GLY A 96 -1.00 -13.86 1.09
CA GLY A 96 -1.32 -15.28 1.08
C GLY A 96 -2.62 -15.58 1.84
N PHE A 97 -2.83 -14.99 3.01
CA PHE A 97 -4.07 -15.16 3.78
C PHE A 97 -5.32 -14.72 3.00
N LYS A 98 -5.21 -13.61 2.27
CA LYS A 98 -6.30 -13.08 1.42
C LYS A 98 -6.29 -13.61 0.00
N GLY A 99 -5.25 -14.33 -0.45
CA GLY A 99 -5.11 -14.74 -1.85
C GLY A 99 -5.08 -13.56 -2.83
N ILE A 100 -4.47 -12.43 -2.44
CA ILE A 100 -4.29 -11.25 -3.29
C ILE A 100 -2.85 -11.17 -3.79
N LYS A 101 -2.62 -10.47 -4.90
CA LYS A 101 -1.27 -10.23 -5.44
C LYS A 101 -0.76 -8.85 -5.04
N GLY A 102 0.55 -8.75 -4.78
CA GLY A 102 1.20 -7.48 -4.45
C GLY A 102 1.02 -6.41 -5.53
N ASP A 103 1.07 -6.78 -6.81
CA ASP A 103 0.85 -5.85 -7.93
C ASP A 103 -0.57 -5.27 -7.97
N ASP A 104 -1.60 -6.09 -7.73
CA ASP A 104 -2.99 -5.63 -7.68
C ASP A 104 -3.23 -4.68 -6.49
N PHE A 105 -2.64 -5.03 -5.34
CA PHE A 105 -2.65 -4.17 -4.16
C PHE A 105 -1.97 -2.82 -4.44
N LYS A 106 -0.77 -2.84 -5.03
CA LYS A 106 -0.02 -1.64 -5.39
C LYS A 106 -0.79 -0.75 -6.36
N ALA A 107 -1.39 -1.33 -7.40
CA ALA A 107 -2.21 -0.61 -8.36
C ALA A 107 -3.40 0.08 -7.70
N PHE A 108 -4.03 -0.56 -6.70
CA PHE A 108 -5.10 0.08 -5.95
C PHE A 108 -4.59 1.19 -5.03
N VAL A 109 -3.46 0.99 -4.34
CA VAL A 109 -2.83 2.05 -3.53
C VAL A 109 -2.52 3.26 -4.40
N GLU A 110 -1.99 3.08 -5.61
CA GLU A 110 -1.60 4.13 -6.56
C GLU A 110 -2.76 5.07 -6.97
N THR A 111 -4.00 4.66 -6.76
CA THR A 111 -5.19 5.53 -6.95
C THR A 111 -5.27 6.67 -5.93
N GLY A 112 -4.44 6.66 -4.88
CA GLY A 112 -4.53 7.62 -3.78
C GLY A 112 -5.65 7.28 -2.79
N ALA A 113 -5.98 5.99 -2.66
CA ALA A 113 -6.96 5.53 -1.69
C ALA A 113 -6.46 5.75 -0.24
N SER A 114 -7.38 6.14 0.64
CA SER A 114 -7.16 6.19 2.09
C SER A 114 -7.02 4.79 2.69
N ASP A 115 -6.56 4.70 3.94
CA ASP A 115 -6.36 3.41 4.62
C ASP A 115 -7.67 2.61 4.72
N ASP A 116 -8.78 3.28 5.02
CA ASP A 116 -10.10 2.64 5.09
C ASP A 116 -10.57 2.15 3.73
N GLU A 117 -10.28 2.88 2.66
CA GLU A 117 -10.62 2.48 1.29
C GLU A 117 -9.77 1.28 0.84
N ILE A 118 -8.48 1.26 1.19
CA ILE A 118 -7.59 0.13 0.95
C ILE A 118 -8.06 -1.09 1.74
N ALA A 119 -8.39 -0.94 3.03
CA ALA A 119 -8.90 -2.02 3.85
C ALA A 119 -10.19 -2.63 3.26
N ARG A 120 -11.14 -1.78 2.88
CA ARG A 120 -12.36 -2.21 2.19
C ARG A 120 -12.08 -2.88 0.85
N TRP A 121 -11.03 -2.47 0.12
CA TRP A 121 -10.60 -3.16 -1.09
C TRP A 121 -10.04 -4.54 -0.76
N VAL A 122 -9.20 -4.67 0.27
CA VAL A 122 -8.67 -5.97 0.74
C VAL A 122 -9.81 -6.90 1.12
N ASP A 123 -10.83 -6.43 1.85
CA ASP A 123 -12.00 -7.24 2.21
C ASP A 123 -12.74 -7.78 0.98
N ARG A 124 -12.88 -6.98 -0.08
CA ARG A 124 -13.60 -7.36 -1.31
C ARG A 124 -12.81 -8.24 -2.28
N ASN A 125 -11.48 -8.25 -2.20
CA ASN A 125 -10.62 -8.92 -3.18
C ASN A 125 -9.96 -10.18 -2.60
N GLY A 126 -9.82 -11.21 -3.43
CA GLY A 126 -9.30 -12.51 -3.02
C GLY A 126 -10.31 -13.32 -2.18
N ALA A 127 -9.83 -14.11 -1.23
CA ALA A 127 -10.64 -14.98 -0.38
C ALA A 127 -11.47 -14.18 0.64
N PRO A 128 -12.80 -14.38 0.73
CA PRO A 128 -13.62 -13.71 1.74
C PRO A 128 -13.19 -14.15 3.15
N LYS A 129 -13.21 -13.20 4.10
CA LYS A 129 -12.86 -13.43 5.50
C LYS A 129 -13.85 -12.75 6.44
N SER A 130 -14.34 -13.47 7.44
CA SER A 130 -15.15 -12.89 8.51
C SER A 130 -14.29 -12.04 9.45
N GLU A 131 -14.91 -11.19 10.27
CA GLU A 131 -14.18 -10.43 11.29
C GLU A 131 -13.44 -11.35 12.28
N GLU A 132 -14.05 -12.48 12.63
CA GLU A 132 -13.47 -13.49 13.51
C GLU A 132 -12.26 -14.17 12.86
N GLU A 133 -12.32 -14.49 11.57
CA GLU A 133 -11.18 -15.03 10.83
C GLU A 133 -10.03 -14.01 10.75
N LYS A 134 -10.36 -12.75 10.46
CA LYS A 134 -9.37 -11.66 10.42
C LYS A 134 -8.69 -11.50 11.77
N TRP A 135 -9.46 -11.49 12.85
CA TRP A 135 -8.96 -11.42 14.22
C TRP A 135 -8.09 -12.64 14.57
N ALA A 136 -8.58 -13.85 14.36
CA ALA A 136 -7.87 -15.07 14.70
C ALA A 136 -6.54 -15.17 13.94
N TRP A 137 -6.55 -14.96 12.61
CA TRP A 137 -5.32 -14.92 11.81
C TRP A 137 -4.36 -13.84 12.32
N SER A 138 -4.90 -12.67 12.62
CA SER A 138 -4.18 -11.52 13.13
C SER A 138 -3.51 -11.78 14.48
N GLU A 139 -4.13 -12.55 15.38
CA GLU A 139 -3.58 -12.93 16.69
C GLU A 139 -2.55 -14.06 16.57
N GLU A 140 -2.79 -15.06 15.72
CA GLU A 140 -1.84 -16.14 15.48
C GLU A 140 -0.58 -15.64 14.78
N THR A 141 -0.72 -14.71 13.84
CA THR A 141 0.41 -14.12 13.11
C THR A 141 1.37 -13.36 14.04
N LEU A 142 0.89 -12.76 15.13
CA LEU A 142 1.73 -12.09 16.12
C LEU A 142 2.69 -13.05 16.84
N LYS A 143 2.30 -14.33 16.94
CA LYS A 143 3.05 -15.37 17.67
C LYS A 143 4.10 -16.04 16.78
N VAL A 144 4.11 -15.75 15.48
CA VAL A 144 5.05 -16.37 14.53
C VAL A 144 6.48 -16.08 14.96
N ASN A 145 7.24 -17.16 15.14
CA ASN A 145 8.65 -17.10 15.48
C ASN A 145 9.47 -17.91 14.46
N PRO A 146 10.26 -17.25 13.58
CA PRO A 146 11.09 -17.92 12.58
C PRO A 146 12.11 -18.90 13.16
N TYR A 147 12.46 -18.78 14.45
CA TYR A 147 13.31 -19.75 15.14
C TYR A 147 12.74 -21.19 15.10
N GLN A 148 11.42 -21.32 15.08
CA GLN A 148 10.73 -22.61 15.04
C GLN A 148 10.81 -23.29 13.67
N ASP A 149 11.13 -22.52 12.62
CA ASP A 149 11.32 -23.01 11.26
C ASP A 149 12.81 -23.35 11.01
N PRO A 150 13.18 -24.62 10.80
CA PRO A 150 14.57 -25.01 10.57
C PRO A 150 15.24 -24.27 9.40
N GLU A 151 14.49 -23.89 8.36
CA GLU A 151 15.06 -23.21 7.19
C GLU A 151 15.37 -21.73 7.45
N LYS A 152 14.67 -21.12 8.40
CA LYS A 152 14.80 -19.69 8.73
C LYS A 152 15.56 -19.43 10.03
N ARG A 153 15.81 -20.48 10.82
CA ARG A 153 16.36 -20.37 12.17
C ARG A 153 17.69 -19.63 12.21
N ASP A 154 18.66 -20.05 11.41
CA ASP A 154 20.02 -19.51 11.47
C ASP A 154 20.04 -18.03 11.06
N TRP A 155 19.36 -17.70 9.95
CA TRP A 155 19.13 -16.31 9.54
C TRP A 155 18.51 -15.48 10.66
N TYR A 156 17.46 -15.99 11.33
CA TYR A 156 16.78 -15.24 12.39
C TYR A 156 17.68 -15.02 13.62
N VAL A 157 18.48 -16.02 14.00
CA VAL A 157 19.49 -15.90 15.06
C VAL A 157 20.49 -14.79 14.73
N GLU A 158 20.97 -14.74 13.48
CA GLU A 158 21.89 -13.68 13.02
C GLU A 158 21.24 -12.29 13.09
N GLN A 159 19.96 -12.16 12.75
CA GLN A 159 19.25 -10.88 12.81
C GLN A 159 19.05 -10.34 14.23
N LEU A 160 18.92 -11.23 15.23
CA LEU A 160 18.67 -10.85 16.62
C LEU A 160 19.95 -10.53 17.40
N GLN A 161 21.10 -11.08 16.96
CA GLN A 161 22.41 -10.88 17.60
C GLN A 161 22.75 -9.40 17.86
N PRO A 162 22.63 -8.47 16.89
CA PRO A 162 22.94 -7.05 17.10
C PRO A 162 22.07 -6.37 18.17
N LEU A 163 20.91 -6.95 18.47
CA LEU A 163 19.94 -6.41 19.43
C LEU A 163 20.01 -7.13 20.78
N GLY A 164 20.82 -8.20 20.92
CA GLY A 164 20.93 -8.99 22.15
C GLY A 164 19.63 -9.69 22.55
N LEU A 165 18.75 -9.97 21.59
CA LEU A 165 17.45 -10.59 21.82
C LEU A 165 17.57 -12.13 21.75
N ASP A 166 16.79 -12.84 22.57
CA ASP A 166 16.75 -14.31 22.54
C ASP A 166 15.83 -14.82 21.42
N PRO A 167 16.35 -15.53 20.41
CA PRO A 167 15.56 -16.05 19.29
C PRO A 167 14.46 -17.02 19.69
N LYS A 168 14.61 -17.74 20.80
CA LYS A 168 13.62 -18.74 21.25
C LYS A 168 12.35 -18.10 21.78
N THR A 169 12.48 -16.91 22.36
CA THR A 169 11.40 -16.23 23.10
C THR A 169 10.92 -14.95 22.41
N THR A 170 11.60 -14.48 21.37
CA THR A 170 11.25 -13.25 20.64
C THR A 170 10.45 -13.57 19.37
N PRO A 171 9.15 -13.23 19.29
CA PRO A 171 8.38 -13.33 18.05
C PRO A 171 8.88 -12.36 16.98
N LEU A 172 8.59 -12.67 15.71
CA LEU A 172 9.02 -11.87 14.55
C LEU A 172 8.64 -10.40 14.69
N PHE A 173 7.44 -10.11 15.18
CA PHE A 173 6.93 -8.74 15.22
C PHE A 173 7.58 -7.92 16.34
N ASP A 174 7.98 -8.57 17.43
CA ASP A 174 8.69 -7.93 18.53
C ASP A 174 10.12 -7.58 18.12
N TRP A 175 10.76 -8.46 17.34
CA TRP A 175 12.04 -8.17 16.70
C TRP A 175 11.91 -6.97 15.75
N LEU A 176 10.96 -6.98 14.82
CA LEU A 176 10.77 -5.89 13.86
C LEU A 176 10.51 -4.53 14.53
N GLU A 177 9.67 -4.49 15.56
CA GLU A 177 9.46 -3.24 16.31
C GLU A 177 10.70 -2.76 17.06
N THR A 178 11.51 -3.70 17.57
CA THR A 178 12.75 -3.36 18.28
C THR A 178 13.81 -2.87 17.32
N ASP A 179 13.96 -3.54 16.18
CA ASP A 179 14.86 -3.16 15.10
C ASP A 179 14.51 -1.76 14.56
N ASP A 180 13.23 -1.52 14.22
CA ASP A 180 12.75 -0.20 13.81
C ASP A 180 13.06 0.86 14.90
N LYS A 181 12.85 0.57 16.20
CA LYS A 181 13.18 1.55 17.26
C LYS A 181 14.68 1.84 17.35
N VAL A 182 15.54 0.84 17.19
CA VAL A 182 16.99 1.00 17.33
C VAL A 182 17.59 1.69 16.11
N SER A 183 17.19 1.29 14.91
CA SER A 183 17.70 1.83 13.64
C SER A 183 17.44 3.33 13.52
N TYR A 184 16.26 3.80 13.93
CA TYR A 184 15.92 5.22 13.83
C TYR A 184 16.33 6.06 15.03
N LYS A 185 16.59 5.44 16.19
CA LYS A 185 17.28 6.16 17.29
C LYS A 185 18.73 6.47 16.95
N LYS A 186 19.40 5.62 16.17
CA LYS A 186 20.78 5.85 15.71
C LYS A 186 20.88 6.92 14.63
N ALA A 187 19.79 7.15 13.88
CA ALA A 187 19.73 8.11 12.79
C ALA A 187 19.36 9.55 13.23
N ALA A 188 18.90 9.73 14.47
CA ALA A 188 18.50 11.01 15.07
C ALA A 188 19.63 11.65 15.89
#